data_AF-A0A6A0H1G2-F1
#
_entry.id   AF-A0A6A0H1G2-F1
#
_cell.length_a   1.000
_cell.length_b   1.000
_cell.length_c   1.000
_cell.angle_alpha   90.00
_cell.angle_beta   90.00
_cell.angle_gamma   90.00
#
_symmetry.space_group_name_H-M   'P 1'
#
loop_
_entity.id
_entity.type
_entity.pdbx_description
1 polymer ?
#
loop_
_entity_poly.entity_id
_entity_poly.type
_entity_poly.pdbx_seq_one_letter_code
_entity_poly.pdbx_strand_id
1 'polypeptide(L)'
;MDSLLNIGPCGDMGVGEPAFLSEEYDCSVDPCVEIVTTSGHGKNGALSVLQRAIKPQVLTTFELPGVNKMWTVFGSANADGGRRKAIDPATTDHSYLILARDASPLILQTQEEISELEDSGFDVTQPTIFAANIGNYRYIVQVREFGVKLLDGAEELQDVQGLSESALVCATIADPHLVVLAEDGTVAVLTLHTRPHPRLVVTKSASAKRLQLQTLSAYCDVSGLFTTNFPDEGVPHQKIVKTEAELKKELDDEDEMLYGNAMASVFDPPTSFQAEQQKQKNKWWQKFQKEHRPTYWVVGIRANGVLEIYSLPDMRLCFAVKDFPYAHRVLVDCSQGDPAVDFAYAEEEEGDDIKSLPTVHELLLVGMGHRKLRPVLFARIGEDVVVYEAYLFSEDLDVMQLKLRFRKVDSHRMILRLPKGPHTFANQIGLVDRRNFFTAFSNVSVYNGVFISGPFPHWVLLTVRGEFRFHPMSLDGGVKCFAPFRNVNCQNGFLYFNDKVS
;
A
#
# COMPACT_ATOMS: atom_id res chain seq x y z
N MET A 1 -22.90 3.37 17.90
CA MET A 1 -22.81 2.08 18.61
C MET A 1 -22.06 1.13 17.71
N ASP A 2 -21.22 0.27 18.28
CA ASP A 2 -20.44 -0.74 17.56
C ASP A 2 -20.58 -2.09 18.28
N SER A 3 -20.39 -3.20 17.59
CA SER A 3 -20.46 -4.57 18.13
C SER A 3 -19.16 -5.30 17.87
N LEU A 4 -18.69 -6.14 18.80
CA LEU A 4 -17.55 -7.01 18.58
C LEU A 4 -18.06 -8.45 18.44
N LEU A 5 -17.65 -9.12 17.36
CA LEU A 5 -18.02 -10.52 17.15
C LEU A 5 -17.37 -11.39 18.22
N ASN A 6 -18.18 -12.25 18.84
CA ASN A 6 -17.74 -13.20 19.85
C ASN A 6 -18.37 -14.56 19.53
N ILE A 7 -17.54 -15.60 19.44
CA ILE A 7 -17.97 -16.98 19.23
C ILE A 7 -18.17 -17.75 20.54
N GLY A 8 -17.78 -17.14 21.68
CA GLY A 8 -17.79 -17.79 22.99
C GLY A 8 -19.06 -17.53 23.82
N PRO A 9 -19.40 -18.44 24.75
CA PRO A 9 -18.80 -19.76 24.93
C PRO A 9 -19.22 -20.75 23.82
N CYS A 10 -18.32 -21.65 23.43
CA CYS A 10 -18.63 -22.74 22.49
C CYS A 10 -19.16 -23.95 23.27
N GLY A 11 -20.42 -24.33 23.07
CA GLY A 11 -21.07 -25.39 23.85
C GLY A 11 -20.87 -26.79 23.26
N ASP A 12 -21.20 -26.95 21.99
CA ASP A 12 -21.11 -28.19 21.21
C ASP A 12 -20.70 -27.88 19.77
N MET A 13 -20.00 -28.80 19.12
CA MET A 13 -19.39 -28.62 17.80
C MET A 13 -19.66 -29.80 16.88
N GLY A 14 -20.10 -29.51 15.67
CA GLY A 14 -20.25 -30.46 14.57
C GLY A 14 -19.37 -30.09 13.38
N VAL A 15 -19.03 -31.07 12.56
CA VAL A 15 -18.35 -30.87 11.27
C VAL A 15 -19.31 -31.29 10.18
N GLY A 16 -19.39 -30.49 9.11
CA GLY A 16 -20.24 -30.75 7.96
C GLY A 16 -19.62 -30.29 6.66
N GLU A 17 -20.25 -30.65 5.56
CA GLU A 17 -19.92 -30.14 4.23
C GLU A 17 -20.70 -28.84 3.97
N PRO A 18 -20.09 -27.85 3.29
CA PRO A 18 -20.78 -26.61 2.94
C PRO A 18 -21.89 -26.89 1.94
N ALA A 19 -23.05 -26.26 2.14
CA ALA A 19 -24.20 -26.43 1.24
C ALA A 19 -23.97 -25.89 -0.18
N PHE A 20 -23.05 -24.93 -0.35
CA PHE A 20 -22.76 -24.30 -1.62
C PHE A 20 -21.26 -24.35 -1.88
N LEU A 21 -20.87 -25.10 -2.90
CA LEU A 21 -19.52 -25.16 -3.46
C LEU A 21 -19.65 -25.03 -4.97
N SER A 22 -18.75 -24.28 -5.62
CA SER A 22 -18.73 -24.21 -7.07
C SER A 22 -18.29 -25.54 -7.66
N GLU A 23 -18.92 -25.95 -8.77
CA GLU A 23 -18.71 -27.26 -9.43
C GLU A 23 -17.24 -27.47 -9.82
N GLU A 24 -16.49 -26.39 -10.08
CA GLU A 24 -15.05 -26.42 -10.37
C GLU A 24 -14.19 -27.00 -9.24
N TYR A 25 -14.73 -27.15 -8.03
CA TYR A 25 -14.04 -27.70 -6.86
C TYR A 25 -14.50 -29.11 -6.47
N ASP A 26 -15.47 -29.70 -7.17
CA ASP A 26 -16.02 -31.02 -6.82
C ASP A 26 -14.98 -32.15 -6.96
N CYS A 27 -13.94 -31.94 -7.77
CA CYS A 27 -12.82 -32.87 -7.95
C CYS A 27 -11.65 -32.64 -6.98
N SER A 28 -11.82 -31.81 -5.94
CA SER A 28 -10.76 -31.58 -4.94
C SER A 28 -10.44 -32.87 -4.17
N VAL A 29 -9.14 -33.13 -3.97
CA VAL A 29 -8.65 -34.35 -3.30
C VAL A 29 -9.00 -34.33 -1.81
N ASP A 30 -8.98 -33.15 -1.20
CA ASP A 30 -9.28 -32.96 0.22
C ASP A 30 -10.75 -32.58 0.41
N PRO A 31 -11.48 -33.22 1.35
CA PRO A 31 -12.88 -32.91 1.59
C PRO A 31 -13.03 -31.48 2.10
N CYS A 32 -13.92 -30.73 1.45
CA CYS A 32 -14.24 -29.36 1.83
C CYS A 32 -15.18 -29.38 3.04
N VAL A 33 -14.67 -29.14 4.24
CA VAL A 33 -15.47 -29.16 5.48
C VAL A 33 -15.59 -27.77 6.13
N GLU A 34 -16.61 -27.62 6.97
CA GLU A 34 -16.83 -26.49 7.85
C GLU A 34 -17.18 -26.95 9.27
N ILE A 35 -16.96 -26.08 10.25
CA ILE A 35 -17.23 -26.37 11.66
C ILE A 35 -18.42 -25.53 12.09
N VAL A 36 -19.43 -26.14 12.66
CA VAL A 36 -20.58 -25.46 13.26
C VAL A 36 -20.51 -25.61 14.77
N THR A 37 -20.55 -24.49 15.50
CA THR A 37 -20.57 -24.50 16.97
C THR A 37 -21.80 -23.78 17.49
N THR A 38 -22.37 -24.28 18.59
CA THR A 38 -23.26 -23.45 19.43
C THR A 38 -22.40 -22.39 20.12
N SER A 39 -22.89 -21.15 20.13
CA SER A 39 -22.18 -19.97 20.62
C SER A 39 -23.11 -19.08 21.45
N GLY A 40 -22.57 -18.43 22.49
CA GLY A 40 -23.36 -17.53 23.34
C GLY A 40 -24.29 -18.26 24.33
N HIS A 41 -25.19 -17.50 24.97
CA HIS A 41 -26.14 -18.04 25.96
C HIS A 41 -27.41 -17.19 26.05
N GLY A 42 -28.54 -17.83 26.39
CA GLY A 42 -29.83 -17.18 26.59
C GLY A 42 -30.29 -16.42 25.35
N LYS A 43 -30.63 -15.13 25.51
CA LYS A 43 -31.06 -14.25 24.41
C LYS A 43 -29.99 -13.99 23.35
N ASN A 44 -28.71 -14.27 23.65
CA ASN A 44 -27.58 -14.11 22.73
C ASN A 44 -27.08 -15.46 22.20
N GLY A 45 -27.84 -16.54 22.37
CA GLY A 45 -27.50 -17.84 21.79
C GLY A 45 -27.57 -17.80 20.26
N ALA A 46 -26.55 -18.33 19.61
CA ALA A 46 -26.41 -18.36 18.15
C ALA A 46 -25.66 -19.62 17.70
N LEU A 47 -25.76 -19.95 16.41
CA LEU A 47 -24.86 -20.90 15.75
C LEU A 47 -23.77 -20.12 15.02
N SER A 48 -22.51 -20.50 15.23
CA SER A 48 -21.37 -19.94 14.52
C SER A 48 -20.82 -20.97 13.55
N VAL A 49 -20.85 -20.65 12.26
CA VAL A 49 -20.24 -21.45 11.18
C VAL A 49 -18.84 -20.90 10.92
N LEU A 50 -17.83 -21.73 11.12
CA LEU A 50 -16.42 -21.37 11.06
C LEU A 50 -15.79 -21.97 9.80
N GLN A 51 -15.32 -21.09 8.92
CA GLN A 51 -14.57 -21.45 7.74
C GLN A 51 -13.20 -20.76 7.80
N ARG A 52 -12.12 -21.53 7.74
CA ARG A 52 -10.76 -20.98 7.78
C ARG A 52 -10.35 -20.38 6.44
N ALA A 53 -10.60 -21.11 5.35
CA ALA A 53 -10.23 -20.75 4.00
C ALA A 53 -11.37 -20.01 3.29
N ILE A 54 -11.00 -19.03 2.46
CA ILE A 54 -11.95 -18.37 1.55
C ILE A 54 -12.18 -19.29 0.35
N LYS A 55 -13.46 -19.50 0.03
CA LYS A 55 -13.94 -20.31 -1.10
C LYS A 55 -14.51 -19.36 -2.16
N PRO A 56 -13.78 -19.09 -3.26
CA PRO A 56 -14.29 -18.22 -4.33
C PRO A 56 -15.54 -18.81 -4.96
N GLN A 57 -16.56 -18.00 -5.24
CA GLN A 57 -17.68 -18.41 -6.09
C GLN A 57 -17.28 -18.16 -7.54
N VAL A 58 -17.05 -19.24 -8.29
CA VAL A 58 -16.69 -19.15 -9.70
C VAL A 58 -17.96 -18.87 -10.51
N LEU A 59 -17.92 -17.79 -11.31
CA LEU A 59 -19.02 -17.42 -12.21
C LEU A 59 -18.76 -17.93 -13.63
N THR A 60 -17.51 -17.88 -14.08
CA THR A 60 -17.09 -18.28 -15.42
C THR A 60 -15.60 -18.61 -15.40
N THR A 61 -15.21 -19.61 -16.18
CA THR A 61 -13.82 -20.07 -16.33
C THR A 61 -13.41 -20.00 -17.80
N PHE A 62 -12.17 -19.57 -18.07
CA PHE A 62 -11.59 -19.50 -19.42
C PHE A 62 -10.21 -20.14 -19.41
N GLU A 63 -9.86 -20.82 -20.51
CA GLU A 63 -8.52 -21.39 -20.71
C GLU A 63 -7.68 -20.44 -21.55
N LEU A 64 -6.69 -19.80 -20.93
CA LEU A 64 -5.78 -18.86 -21.60
C LEU A 64 -4.33 -19.25 -21.30
N PRO A 65 -3.61 -19.85 -22.25
CA PRO A 65 -2.24 -20.30 -22.02
C PRO A 65 -1.25 -19.13 -21.94
N GLY A 66 -0.13 -19.35 -21.24
CA GLY A 66 1.03 -18.46 -21.25
C GLY A 66 0.86 -17.11 -20.55
N VAL A 67 -0.17 -16.93 -19.72
CA VAL A 67 -0.38 -15.69 -18.97
C VAL A 67 0.44 -15.69 -17.68
N ASN A 68 1.29 -14.68 -17.53
CA ASN A 68 2.21 -14.54 -16.39
C ASN A 68 1.79 -13.43 -15.42
N LYS A 69 1.16 -12.37 -15.91
CA LYS A 69 0.61 -11.26 -15.11
C LYS A 69 -0.70 -10.78 -15.70
N MET A 70 -1.54 -10.16 -14.87
CA MET A 70 -2.77 -9.52 -15.32
C MET A 70 -2.97 -8.18 -14.62
N TRP A 71 -3.67 -7.27 -15.30
CA TRP A 71 -4.15 -6.02 -14.73
C TRP A 71 -5.53 -5.68 -15.27
N THR A 72 -6.37 -5.13 -14.41
CA THR A 72 -7.64 -4.53 -14.79
C THR A 72 -7.50 -3.02 -14.71
N VAL A 73 -8.02 -2.30 -15.71
CA VAL A 73 -7.95 -0.84 -15.75
C VAL A 73 -9.29 -0.23 -16.15
N PHE A 74 -9.55 0.97 -15.62
CA PHE A 74 -10.70 1.77 -16.04
C PHE A 74 -10.41 2.41 -17.40
N GLY A 75 -11.40 2.41 -18.28
CA GLY A 75 -11.33 3.09 -19.58
C GLY A 75 -11.72 4.56 -19.50
N SER A 76 -11.77 5.21 -20.67
CA SER A 76 -12.24 6.59 -20.74
C SER A 76 -13.72 6.64 -20.36
N ALA A 77 -14.09 7.55 -19.46
CA ALA A 77 -15.49 7.74 -19.10
C ALA A 77 -16.29 8.17 -20.34
N ASN A 78 -17.21 7.31 -20.79
CA ASN A 78 -18.10 7.59 -21.92
C ASN A 78 -18.66 9.02 -21.82
N ALA A 79 -18.41 9.81 -22.86
CA ALA A 79 -18.82 11.21 -22.96
C ALA A 79 -20.30 11.32 -23.37
N ASP A 80 -21.20 10.61 -22.70
CA ASP A 80 -22.63 10.85 -22.88
C ASP A 80 -22.99 12.20 -22.25
N GLY A 81 -23.10 13.23 -23.09
CA GLY A 81 -23.51 14.59 -22.69
C GLY A 81 -22.39 15.61 -22.50
N GLY A 82 -21.19 15.39 -23.05
CA GLY A 82 -20.16 16.44 -23.18
C GLY A 82 -19.40 16.84 -21.90
N ARG A 83 -19.73 16.24 -20.74
CA ARG A 83 -18.91 16.33 -19.52
C ARG A 83 -18.38 14.95 -19.16
N ARG A 84 -17.06 14.77 -19.23
CA ARG A 84 -16.39 13.57 -18.73
C ARG A 84 -16.71 13.40 -17.24
N LYS A 85 -17.37 12.30 -16.87
CA LYS A 85 -17.67 11.96 -15.48
C LYS A 85 -16.38 11.52 -14.79
N ALA A 86 -16.19 11.92 -13.53
CA ALA A 86 -15.09 11.42 -12.72
C ALA A 86 -15.28 9.91 -12.50
N ILE A 87 -14.21 9.14 -12.65
CA ILE A 87 -14.20 7.70 -12.41
C ILE A 87 -14.14 7.47 -10.90
N ASP A 88 -15.14 6.78 -10.39
CA ASP A 88 -15.18 6.31 -9.00
C ASP A 88 -14.94 4.79 -9.01
N PRO A 89 -13.79 4.31 -8.51
CA PRO A 89 -13.46 2.88 -8.46
C PRO A 89 -14.48 2.01 -7.72
N ALA A 90 -15.29 2.58 -6.83
CA ALA A 90 -16.31 1.83 -6.10
C ALA A 90 -17.54 1.50 -6.96
N THR A 91 -17.81 2.31 -7.99
CA THR A 91 -19.06 2.27 -8.76
C THR A 91 -18.87 2.16 -10.27
N THR A 92 -17.63 2.34 -10.76
CA THR A 92 -17.29 2.26 -12.19
C THR A 92 -16.79 0.86 -12.51
N ASP A 93 -17.24 0.31 -13.62
CA ASP A 93 -16.77 -0.99 -14.10
C ASP A 93 -15.40 -0.88 -14.76
N HIS A 94 -14.59 -1.92 -14.63
CA HIS A 94 -13.33 -2.02 -15.36
C HIS A 94 -13.66 -2.17 -16.85
N SER A 95 -12.88 -1.51 -17.71
CA SER A 95 -13.15 -1.49 -19.15
C SER A 95 -12.18 -2.34 -19.95
N TYR A 96 -10.98 -2.58 -19.41
CA TYR A 96 -9.96 -3.39 -20.06
C TYR A 96 -9.29 -4.35 -19.08
N LEU A 97 -8.97 -5.54 -19.58
CA LEU A 97 -8.17 -6.56 -18.93
C LEU A 97 -6.91 -6.79 -19.78
N ILE A 98 -5.75 -6.53 -19.19
CA ILE A 98 -4.44 -6.61 -19.84
C ILE A 98 -3.74 -7.85 -19.32
N LEU A 99 -3.42 -8.79 -20.21
CA LEU A 99 -2.77 -10.05 -19.87
C LEU A 99 -1.35 -10.08 -20.44
N ALA A 100 -0.34 -10.11 -19.58
CA ALA A 100 1.04 -10.27 -20.03
C ALA A 100 1.33 -11.72 -20.39
N ARG A 101 1.89 -11.91 -21.59
CA ARG A 101 2.48 -13.16 -22.07
C ARG A 101 3.88 -12.88 -22.60
N ASP A 102 4.69 -13.92 -22.74
CA ASP A 102 6.09 -13.78 -23.16
C ASP A 102 6.24 -13.36 -24.63
N ALA A 103 5.29 -13.73 -25.50
CA ALA A 103 5.30 -13.37 -26.92
C ALA A 103 4.63 -12.01 -27.18
N SER A 104 3.33 -11.92 -26.89
CA SER A 104 2.53 -10.70 -27.07
C SER A 104 1.47 -10.61 -25.98
N PRO A 105 1.26 -9.44 -25.36
CA PRO A 105 0.20 -9.26 -24.39
C PRO A 105 -1.17 -9.37 -25.09
N LEU A 106 -2.15 -9.92 -24.39
CA LEU A 106 -3.53 -10.00 -24.84
C LEU A 106 -4.34 -8.91 -24.13
N ILE A 107 -4.98 -8.04 -24.91
CA ILE A 107 -5.82 -6.96 -24.40
C ILE A 107 -7.28 -7.34 -24.65
N LEU A 108 -8.06 -7.41 -23.57
CA LEU A 108 -9.48 -7.73 -23.62
C LEU A 108 -10.29 -6.52 -23.19
N GLN A 109 -11.37 -6.23 -23.91
CA GLN A 109 -12.36 -5.25 -23.52
C GLN A 109 -13.43 -5.92 -22.66
N THR A 110 -13.76 -5.33 -21.51
CA THR A 110 -14.68 -5.89 -20.53
C THR A 110 -15.95 -5.03 -20.47
N GLN A 111 -16.90 -5.31 -21.36
CA GLN A 111 -18.24 -4.71 -21.34
C GLN A 111 -19.26 -5.78 -20.91
N GLU A 112 -20.43 -5.86 -21.56
CA GLU A 112 -21.40 -6.95 -21.33
C GLU A 112 -20.79 -8.32 -21.64
N GLU A 113 -20.00 -8.38 -22.72
CA GLU A 113 -19.18 -9.53 -23.10
C GLU A 113 -17.70 -9.17 -23.04
N ILE A 114 -16.86 -10.18 -22.81
CA ILE A 114 -15.40 -10.04 -22.84
C ILE A 114 -14.92 -10.41 -24.23
N SER A 115 -14.32 -9.47 -24.94
CA SER A 115 -13.81 -9.66 -26.31
C SER A 115 -12.37 -9.18 -26.44
N GLU A 116 -11.64 -9.73 -27.41
CA GLU A 116 -10.29 -9.27 -27.74
C GLU A 116 -10.32 -7.91 -28.44
N LEU A 117 -9.38 -7.04 -28.08
CA LEU A 117 -9.25 -5.69 -28.62
C LEU A 117 -8.08 -5.65 -29.61
N GLU A 118 -8.38 -5.74 -30.90
CA GLU A 118 -7.37 -5.79 -31.97
C GLU A 118 -6.87 -4.39 -32.37
N ASP A 119 -7.78 -3.45 -32.61
CA ASP A 119 -7.46 -2.09 -33.06
C ASP A 119 -7.46 -1.09 -31.90
N SER A 120 -6.33 -0.99 -31.20
CA SER A 120 -6.17 -0.02 -30.11
C SER A 120 -4.77 0.58 -30.05
N GLY A 121 -4.64 1.67 -29.30
CA GLY A 121 -3.36 2.30 -28.98
C GLY A 121 -2.51 1.48 -28.01
N PHE A 122 -3.01 0.39 -27.43
CA PHE A 122 -2.19 -0.50 -26.62
C PHE A 122 -1.08 -1.12 -27.46
N ASP A 123 0.08 -1.35 -26.87
CA ASP A 123 1.13 -2.10 -27.52
C ASP A 123 0.94 -3.59 -27.30
N VAL A 124 0.80 -4.33 -28.40
CA VAL A 124 0.72 -5.79 -28.45
C VAL A 124 1.99 -6.45 -29.01
N THR A 125 3.00 -5.65 -29.36
CA THR A 125 4.27 -6.11 -29.96
C THR A 125 5.34 -6.45 -28.93
N GLN A 126 5.24 -5.88 -27.71
CA GLN A 126 6.19 -6.09 -26.63
C GLN A 126 5.50 -6.60 -25.35
N PRO A 127 6.16 -7.43 -24.54
CA PRO A 127 5.65 -7.85 -23.24
C PRO A 127 5.31 -6.64 -22.35
N THR A 128 4.15 -6.71 -21.70
CA THR A 128 3.74 -5.70 -20.72
C THR A 128 4.29 -6.05 -19.34
N ILE A 129 5.10 -5.17 -18.77
CA ILE A 129 5.73 -5.35 -17.44
C ILE A 129 4.76 -4.93 -16.34
N PHE A 130 4.04 -3.83 -16.58
CA PHE A 130 3.12 -3.22 -15.63
C PHE A 130 2.07 -2.41 -16.38
N ALA A 131 0.83 -2.45 -15.89
CA ALA A 131 -0.22 -1.56 -16.35
C ALA A 131 -1.05 -1.06 -15.16
N ALA A 132 -1.45 0.20 -15.21
CA ALA A 132 -2.29 0.80 -14.17
C ALA A 132 -2.99 2.05 -14.70
N ASN A 133 -3.96 2.55 -13.94
CA ASN A 133 -4.49 3.88 -14.18
C ASN A 133 -3.68 4.97 -13.47
N ILE A 134 -3.64 6.16 -14.06
CA ILE A 134 -2.98 7.37 -13.52
C ILE A 134 -3.87 8.61 -13.71
N GLY A 135 -3.69 9.64 -12.89
CA GLY A 135 -4.44 10.89 -12.98
C GLY A 135 -5.88 10.77 -12.48
N ASN A 136 -6.08 10.18 -11.30
CA ASN A 136 -7.37 9.83 -10.70
C ASN A 136 -8.18 8.90 -11.61
N TYR A 137 -7.57 7.77 -11.97
CA TYR A 137 -8.15 6.72 -12.82
C TYR A 137 -8.47 7.12 -14.27
N ARG A 138 -8.13 8.34 -14.68
CA ARG A 138 -8.54 8.91 -15.98
C ARG A 138 -7.75 8.38 -17.17
N TYR A 139 -6.44 8.18 -16.98
CA TYR A 139 -5.55 7.73 -18.04
C TYR A 139 -5.03 6.34 -17.70
N ILE A 140 -4.51 5.66 -18.71
CA ILE A 140 -3.91 4.34 -18.57
C ILE A 140 -2.42 4.48 -18.89
N VAL A 141 -1.57 3.83 -18.09
CA VAL A 141 -0.16 3.66 -18.40
C VAL A 141 0.12 2.19 -18.67
N GLN A 142 0.80 1.93 -19.77
CA GLN A 142 1.32 0.61 -20.12
C GLN A 142 2.84 0.69 -20.17
N VAL A 143 3.51 -0.02 -19.27
CA VAL A 143 4.97 -0.10 -19.20
C VAL A 143 5.44 -1.35 -19.94
N ARG A 144 6.33 -1.15 -20.90
CA ARG A 144 6.95 -2.17 -21.75
C ARG A 144 8.45 -2.19 -21.52
N GLU A 145 9.15 -3.16 -22.09
CA GLU A 145 10.60 -3.32 -21.92
C GLU A 145 11.39 -2.06 -22.27
N PHE A 146 11.03 -1.34 -23.33
CA PHE A 146 11.82 -0.18 -23.80
C PHE A 146 11.06 1.14 -23.82
N GLY A 147 9.90 1.22 -23.15
CA GLY A 147 9.15 2.46 -23.10
C GLY A 147 7.86 2.40 -22.29
N VAL A 148 7.28 3.57 -22.08
CA VAL A 148 6.01 3.77 -21.36
C VAL A 148 5.02 4.45 -22.28
N LYS A 149 3.87 3.81 -22.48
CA LYS A 149 2.77 4.38 -23.25
C LYS A 149 1.71 4.97 -22.33
N LEU A 150 1.22 6.16 -22.65
CA LEU A 150 0.10 6.84 -21.99
C LEU A 150 -1.12 6.81 -22.91
N LEU A 151 -2.26 6.37 -22.40
CA LEU A 151 -3.50 6.22 -23.16
C LEU A 151 -4.69 6.93 -22.48
N ASP A 152 -5.67 7.35 -23.29
CA ASP A 152 -7.01 7.79 -22.86
C ASP A 152 -8.04 6.78 -23.42
N GLY A 153 -8.39 5.79 -22.61
CA GLY A 153 -9.14 4.63 -23.11
C GLY A 153 -8.30 3.80 -24.08
N ALA A 154 -8.80 3.61 -25.30
CA ALA A 154 -8.09 2.90 -26.36
C ALA A 154 -7.20 3.82 -27.22
N GLU A 155 -7.24 5.15 -27.04
CA GLU A 155 -6.44 6.08 -27.83
C GLU A 155 -5.06 6.31 -27.20
N GLU A 156 -4.00 6.22 -28.01
CA GLU A 156 -2.65 6.57 -27.60
C GLU A 156 -2.48 8.10 -27.52
N LEU A 157 -1.96 8.59 -26.38
CA LEU A 157 -1.64 10.00 -26.18
C LEU A 157 -0.16 10.30 -26.33
N GLN A 158 0.70 9.41 -25.83
CA GLN A 158 2.15 9.60 -25.80
C GLN A 158 2.86 8.27 -25.67
N ASP A 159 3.95 8.11 -26.43
CA ASP A 159 4.95 7.06 -26.22
C ASP A 159 6.25 7.70 -25.70
N VAL A 160 6.66 7.32 -24.48
CA VAL A 160 7.93 7.73 -23.86
C VAL A 160 8.94 6.60 -24.01
N GLN A 161 9.98 6.84 -24.79
CA GLN A 161 11.08 5.91 -25.02
C GLN A 161 12.41 6.48 -24.49
N GLY A 162 13.46 5.65 -24.46
CA GLY A 162 14.81 6.09 -24.07
C GLY A 162 14.96 6.42 -22.59
N LEU A 163 14.23 5.72 -21.71
CA LEU A 163 14.31 5.88 -20.26
C LEU A 163 15.58 5.24 -19.67
N SER A 164 16.05 4.15 -20.27
CA SER A 164 17.32 3.48 -19.98
C SER A 164 17.83 2.83 -21.27
N GLU A 165 19.13 2.50 -21.30
CA GLU A 165 19.74 1.69 -22.35
C GLU A 165 19.40 0.20 -22.20
N SER A 166 18.99 -0.22 -20.99
CA SER A 166 18.58 -1.60 -20.67
C SER A 166 17.07 -1.73 -20.53
N ALA A 167 16.57 -2.96 -20.61
CA ALA A 167 15.14 -3.24 -20.46
C ALA A 167 14.62 -2.81 -19.07
N LEU A 168 13.40 -2.29 -19.04
CA LEU A 168 12.64 -2.08 -17.81
C LEU A 168 12.32 -3.46 -17.20
N VAL A 169 12.34 -3.56 -15.87
CA VAL A 169 12.05 -4.82 -15.15
C VAL A 169 11.00 -4.67 -14.05
N CYS A 170 10.83 -3.47 -13.55
CA CYS A 170 9.88 -3.18 -12.49
C CYS A 170 9.30 -1.79 -12.69
N ALA A 171 8.01 -1.65 -12.41
CA ALA A 171 7.34 -0.38 -12.39
C ALA A 171 6.26 -0.37 -11.30
N THR A 172 6.02 0.82 -10.75
CA THR A 172 5.08 1.03 -9.65
C THR A 172 4.54 2.44 -9.69
N ILE A 173 3.39 2.68 -9.09
CA ILE A 173 2.67 3.95 -9.22
C ILE A 173 2.21 4.50 -7.87
N ALA A 174 2.47 5.79 -7.66
CA ALA A 174 1.87 6.62 -6.63
C ALA A 174 1.35 7.89 -7.31
N ASP A 175 0.15 7.78 -7.89
CA ASP A 175 -0.51 8.81 -8.70
C ASP A 175 -0.35 10.22 -8.10
N PRO A 176 0.30 11.19 -8.78
CA PRO A 176 0.57 11.27 -10.22
C PRO A 176 1.96 10.82 -10.68
N HIS A 177 2.70 10.08 -9.86
CA HIS A 177 4.06 9.64 -10.14
C HIS A 177 4.12 8.16 -10.53
N LEU A 178 4.73 7.86 -11.67
CA LEU A 178 5.12 6.53 -12.11
C LEU A 178 6.63 6.39 -11.89
N VAL A 179 7.06 5.33 -11.22
CA VAL A 179 8.47 5.01 -11.01
C VAL A 179 8.79 3.73 -11.77
N VAL A 180 9.84 3.76 -12.58
CA VAL A 180 10.34 2.61 -13.34
C VAL A 180 11.78 2.30 -12.95
N LEU A 181 12.13 1.01 -12.99
CA LEU A 181 13.46 0.47 -12.74
C LEU A 181 13.87 -0.39 -13.93
N ALA A 182 15.07 -0.13 -14.44
CA ALA A 182 15.73 -0.90 -15.50
C ALA A 182 16.70 -1.96 -14.95
N GLU A 183 17.08 -2.93 -15.79
CA GLU A 183 18.02 -4.01 -15.43
C GLU A 183 19.38 -3.50 -14.96
N ASP A 184 19.85 -2.41 -15.57
CA ASP A 184 21.10 -1.76 -15.19
C ASP A 184 21.04 -1.12 -13.80
N GLY A 185 19.86 -0.99 -13.19
CA GLY A 185 19.62 -0.32 -11.91
C GLY A 185 19.26 1.15 -12.05
N THR A 186 19.06 1.66 -13.27
CA THR A 186 18.59 3.02 -13.51
C THR A 186 17.14 3.18 -13.06
N VAL A 187 16.88 4.21 -12.26
CA VAL A 187 15.54 4.55 -11.76
C VAL A 187 15.08 5.86 -12.39
N ALA A 188 13.91 5.83 -13.04
CA ALA A 188 13.29 7.04 -13.59
C ALA A 188 11.92 7.29 -12.95
N VAL A 189 11.66 8.54 -12.62
CA VAL A 189 10.39 9.04 -12.09
C VAL A 189 9.71 9.88 -13.15
N LEU A 190 8.55 9.43 -13.63
CA LEU A 190 7.70 10.15 -14.57
C LEU A 190 6.51 10.74 -13.80
N THR A 191 6.21 12.01 -14.03
CA THR A 191 5.05 12.70 -13.42
C THR A 191 4.05 13.08 -14.49
N LEU A 192 2.79 12.72 -14.28
CA LEU A 192 1.70 13.12 -15.15
C LEU A 192 1.42 14.62 -15.00
N HIS A 193 1.54 15.35 -16.11
CA HIS A 193 1.10 16.74 -16.23
C HIS A 193 -0.14 16.78 -17.11
N THR A 194 -1.22 17.39 -16.62
CA THR A 194 -2.50 17.43 -17.34
C THR A 194 -2.74 18.73 -18.12
N ARG A 195 -1.86 19.73 -17.98
CA ARG A 195 -1.99 21.05 -18.62
C ARG A 195 -0.70 21.42 -19.37
N PRO A 196 -0.77 21.94 -20.61
CA PRO A 196 -1.98 22.20 -21.41
C PRO A 196 -2.65 20.93 -21.97
N HIS A 197 -1.89 19.85 -22.15
CA HIS A 197 -2.37 18.53 -22.57
C HIS A 197 -1.78 17.46 -21.64
N PRO A 198 -2.46 16.31 -21.46
CA PRO A 198 -1.94 15.19 -20.68
C PRO A 198 -0.64 14.63 -21.28
N ARG A 199 0.43 14.63 -20.49
CA ARG A 199 1.71 14.01 -20.85
C ARG A 199 2.48 13.56 -19.61
N LEU A 200 3.23 12.48 -19.76
CA LEU A 200 4.24 12.03 -18.81
C LEU A 200 5.53 12.82 -19.04
N VAL A 201 6.07 13.37 -17.96
CA VAL A 201 7.35 14.12 -17.97
C VAL A 201 8.31 13.43 -17.01
N VAL A 202 9.50 13.07 -17.53
CA VAL A 202 10.58 12.55 -16.68
C VAL A 202 11.03 13.67 -15.75
N THR A 203 10.70 13.52 -14.46
CA THR A 203 10.98 14.54 -13.43
C THR A 203 12.32 14.29 -12.77
N LYS A 204 12.69 13.02 -12.61
CA LYS A 204 13.98 12.60 -12.07
C LYS A 204 14.45 11.35 -12.80
N SER A 205 15.74 11.27 -13.06
CA SER A 205 16.41 10.03 -13.44
C SER A 205 17.69 9.91 -12.61
N ALA A 206 17.92 8.75 -12.03
CA ALA A 206 19.08 8.44 -11.20
C ALA A 206 19.75 7.17 -11.74
N SER A 207 21.03 7.29 -12.07
CA SER A 207 21.83 6.19 -12.60
C SER A 207 22.06 5.11 -11.54
N ALA A 208 22.19 3.87 -12.04
CA ALA A 208 22.63 2.68 -11.33
C ALA A 208 23.72 2.92 -10.27
N LYS A 209 24.80 3.64 -10.63
CA LYS A 209 25.95 3.89 -9.74
C LYS A 209 25.57 4.58 -8.43
N ARG A 210 24.46 5.32 -8.42
CA ARG A 210 24.00 6.09 -7.26
C ARG A 210 23.07 5.32 -6.34
N LEU A 211 22.13 4.53 -6.88
CA LEU A 211 21.05 3.94 -6.09
C LEU A 211 21.13 2.41 -5.96
N GLN A 212 21.55 1.69 -7.01
CA GLN A 212 21.65 0.23 -7.03
C GLN A 212 20.43 -0.52 -6.45
N LEU A 213 19.22 -0.03 -6.73
CA LEU A 213 17.99 -0.66 -6.25
C LEU A 213 17.66 -1.92 -7.05
N GLN A 214 17.30 -2.99 -6.35
CA GLN A 214 16.89 -4.27 -6.94
C GLN A 214 15.38 -4.35 -7.17
N THR A 215 14.58 -3.86 -6.23
CA THR A 215 13.12 -3.80 -6.32
C THR A 215 12.59 -2.59 -5.57
N LEU A 216 11.40 -2.11 -5.95
CA LEU A 216 10.82 -0.88 -5.43
C LEU A 216 9.29 -0.92 -5.39
N SER A 217 8.70 -0.06 -4.55
CA SER A 217 7.25 0.13 -4.42
C SER A 217 6.95 1.59 -4.12
N ALA A 218 6.14 2.23 -4.96
CA ALA A 218 5.69 3.59 -4.74
C ALA A 218 4.44 3.58 -3.86
N TYR A 219 4.34 4.59 -3.00
CA TYR A 219 3.27 4.73 -2.02
C TYR A 219 2.76 6.17 -1.97
N CYS A 220 1.44 6.30 -2.03
CA CYS A 220 0.72 7.55 -1.75
C CYS A 220 0.19 7.48 -0.32
N ASP A 221 0.83 8.21 0.59
CA ASP A 221 0.41 8.30 1.98
C ASP A 221 -0.75 9.29 2.14
N VAL A 222 -1.85 8.78 2.69
CA VAL A 222 -3.02 9.57 3.12
C VAL A 222 -3.22 9.49 4.64
N SER A 223 -2.37 8.74 5.35
CA SER A 223 -2.44 8.56 6.80
C SER A 223 -1.89 9.75 7.57
N GLY A 224 -0.90 10.46 7.01
CA GLY A 224 -0.17 11.51 7.70
C GLY A 224 0.97 11.00 8.58
N LEU A 225 1.25 9.69 8.58
CA LEU A 225 2.39 9.11 9.30
C LEU A 225 3.72 9.37 8.59
N PHE A 226 3.71 9.48 7.27
CA PHE A 226 4.92 9.78 6.50
C PHE A 226 5.20 11.28 6.53
N THR A 227 5.78 11.73 7.63
CA THR A 227 6.14 13.13 7.88
C THR A 227 7.55 13.22 8.43
N THR A 228 8.27 14.27 8.03
CA THR A 228 9.54 14.69 8.66
C THR A 228 9.33 15.76 9.74
N ASN A 229 8.14 16.36 9.79
CA ASN A 229 7.80 17.34 10.83
C ASN A 229 7.61 16.61 12.16
N PHE A 230 8.18 17.18 13.22
CA PHE A 230 7.90 16.74 14.58
C PHE A 230 6.41 16.89 14.89
N PRO A 231 5.83 15.98 15.69
CA PRO A 231 4.47 16.15 16.18
C PRO A 231 4.36 17.49 16.89
N ASP A 232 3.30 18.25 16.60
CA ASP A 232 2.95 19.44 17.36
C ASP A 232 2.64 18.98 18.79
N GLU A 233 3.61 19.11 19.71
CA GLU A 233 3.34 18.99 21.13
C GLU A 233 2.33 20.10 21.42
N GLY A 234 1.09 19.72 21.71
CA GLY A 234 -0.04 20.64 21.87
C GLY A 234 0.08 21.55 23.09
N VAL A 235 1.23 22.20 23.30
CA VAL A 235 1.41 23.36 24.16
C VAL A 235 0.80 24.53 23.39
N PRO A 236 -0.41 24.98 23.73
CA PRO A 236 -0.93 26.19 23.13
C PRO A 236 0.06 27.30 23.47
N HIS A 237 0.75 27.83 22.46
CA HIS A 237 1.36 29.14 22.61
C HIS A 237 0.19 30.11 22.79
N GLN A 238 -0.20 30.37 24.04
CA GLN A 238 -0.98 31.54 24.37
C GLN A 238 -0.15 32.71 23.84
N LYS A 239 -0.58 33.29 22.72
CA LYS A 239 -0.22 34.66 22.42
C LYS A 239 -0.83 35.47 23.56
N ILE A 240 -0.05 35.72 24.61
CA ILE A 240 -0.41 36.67 25.66
C ILE A 240 -0.37 38.03 24.96
N VAL A 241 -1.50 38.43 24.41
CA VAL A 241 -1.71 39.82 24.02
C VAL A 241 -2.02 40.52 25.33
N LYS A 242 -0.97 41.03 26.00
CA LYS A 242 -1.17 41.89 27.17
C LYS A 242 -2.02 43.07 26.74
N THR A 243 -3.17 43.24 27.36
CA THR A 243 -4.04 44.39 27.09
C THR A 243 -3.39 45.67 27.61
N GLU A 244 -3.75 46.82 27.04
CA GLU A 244 -3.21 48.12 27.46
C GLU A 244 -3.49 48.39 28.96
N ALA A 245 -4.55 47.80 29.51
CA ALA A 245 -4.87 47.83 30.94
C ALA A 245 -3.91 46.99 31.81
N GLU A 246 -3.41 45.87 31.31
CA GLU A 246 -2.42 45.03 32.01
C GLU A 246 -1.03 45.68 32.01
N LEU A 247 -0.63 46.33 30.90
CA LEU A 247 0.60 47.15 30.88
C LEU A 247 0.50 48.33 31.84
N LYS A 248 -0.68 48.96 31.94
CA LYS A 248 -0.88 50.10 32.84
C LYS A 248 -0.87 49.69 34.30
N LYS A 249 -1.37 48.50 34.62
CA LYS A 249 -1.32 47.93 35.96
C LYS A 249 0.11 47.56 36.39
N GLU A 250 0.92 47.01 35.48
CA GLU A 250 2.36 46.76 35.76
C GLU A 250 3.15 48.07 35.98
N LEU A 251 2.76 49.17 35.32
CA LEU A 251 3.36 50.49 35.52
C LEU A 251 2.91 51.15 36.84
N ASP A 252 1.62 51.07 37.19
CA ASP A 252 1.11 51.58 38.46
C ASP A 252 1.70 50.80 39.66
N ASP A 253 1.85 49.47 39.55
CA ASP A 253 2.46 48.64 40.61
C ASP A 253 3.98 48.94 40.79
N GLU A 254 4.70 49.34 39.74
CA GLU A 254 6.10 49.81 39.85
C GLU A 254 6.22 51.19 40.48
N ASP A 255 5.33 52.13 40.14
CA ASP A 255 5.32 53.49 40.70
C ASP A 255 4.89 53.51 42.18
N GLU A 256 4.02 52.59 42.59
CA GLU A 256 3.57 52.44 43.99
C GLU A 256 4.66 51.81 44.89
N MET A 257 5.56 50.99 44.32
CA MET A 257 6.74 50.46 45.03
C MET A 257 7.86 51.49 45.21
N LEU A 258 7.86 52.58 44.43
CA LEU A 258 8.91 53.61 44.47
C LEU A 258 8.59 54.78 45.41
N TYR A 259 7.31 55.10 45.62
CA TYR A 259 6.85 56.13 46.55
C TYR A 259 5.97 55.52 47.63
N GLY A 260 6.63 54.91 48.62
CA GLY A 260 5.98 54.25 49.74
C GLY A 260 4.93 55.14 50.43
N ASN A 261 3.66 54.81 50.22
CA ASN A 261 2.59 55.27 51.08
C ASN A 261 1.77 54.05 51.53
N ALA A 262 1.96 53.70 52.81
CA ALA A 262 1.25 52.63 53.46
C ALA A 262 -0.21 53.01 53.71
N MET A 263 -1.16 52.31 53.06
CA MET A 263 -2.41 51.81 53.64
C MET A 263 -3.29 51.19 52.53
N ALA A 264 -3.19 49.88 52.34
CA ALA A 264 -4.24 49.10 51.67
C ALA A 264 -4.53 47.86 52.52
N SER A 265 -5.78 47.72 52.94
CA SER A 265 -6.21 46.71 53.90
C SER A 265 -6.29 45.32 53.25
N VAL A 266 -5.87 44.28 53.96
CA VAL A 266 -5.87 42.87 53.52
C VAL A 266 -7.29 42.26 53.48
N PHE A 267 -8.35 43.08 53.54
CA PHE A 267 -9.74 42.63 53.76
C PHE A 267 -10.77 43.19 52.76
N ASP A 268 -10.37 43.54 51.55
CA ASP A 268 -11.36 43.79 50.49
C ASP A 268 -11.76 42.47 49.78
N PRO A 269 -13.05 42.10 49.76
CA PRO A 269 -13.51 40.93 49.04
C PRO A 269 -13.45 41.18 47.52
N PRO A 270 -13.16 40.16 46.69
CA PRO A 270 -13.07 40.34 45.25
C PRO A 270 -14.42 40.75 44.67
N THR A 271 -14.52 41.99 44.17
CA THR A 271 -15.64 42.46 43.37
C THR A 271 -15.48 41.91 41.95
N SER A 272 -16.36 40.97 41.60
CA SER A 272 -16.50 40.25 40.34
C SER A 272 -15.72 38.93 40.21
N PHE A 273 -16.43 37.83 40.45
CA PHE A 273 -16.17 36.55 39.81
C PHE A 273 -16.85 36.60 38.44
N GLN A 274 -16.09 36.79 37.36
CA GLN A 274 -16.55 36.33 36.05
C GLN A 274 -16.11 34.88 35.90
N ALA A 275 -17.06 33.96 36.04
CA ALA A 275 -16.86 32.61 35.55
C ALA A 275 -16.75 32.69 34.02
N GLU A 276 -15.53 32.78 33.50
CA GLU A 276 -15.28 32.41 32.11
C GLU A 276 -15.62 30.93 31.99
N GLN A 277 -16.89 30.63 31.70
CA GLN A 277 -17.27 29.40 31.05
C GLN A 277 -16.71 29.45 29.63
N GLN A 278 -15.40 29.31 29.49
CA GLN A 278 -14.86 28.70 28.29
C GLN A 278 -15.40 27.28 28.26
N LYS A 279 -16.55 27.10 27.59
CA LYS A 279 -16.93 25.83 26.99
C LYS A 279 -15.86 25.50 25.94
N GLN A 280 -14.65 25.12 26.37
CA GLN A 280 -13.76 24.33 25.55
C GLN A 280 -14.48 23.01 25.32
N LYS A 281 -15.26 22.96 24.24
CA LYS A 281 -15.72 21.69 23.69
C LYS A 281 -14.45 20.90 23.43
N ASN A 282 -14.16 19.90 24.26
CA ASN A 282 -13.04 18.98 24.09
C ASN A 282 -13.17 18.27 22.74
N LYS A 283 -12.66 18.93 21.71
CA LYS A 283 -12.59 18.49 20.31
C LYS A 283 -11.30 17.71 20.07
N TRP A 284 -10.84 16.99 21.09
CA TRP A 284 -9.61 16.18 21.04
C TRP A 284 -9.66 15.15 19.90
N TRP A 285 -10.87 14.70 19.52
CA TRP A 285 -11.11 13.78 18.41
C TRP A 285 -10.99 14.43 17.02
N GLN A 286 -11.09 15.77 16.90
CA GLN A 286 -11.04 16.46 15.60
C GLN A 286 -9.67 16.34 14.93
N LYS A 287 -8.59 16.17 15.71
CA LYS A 287 -7.26 15.90 15.16
C LYS A 287 -7.20 14.56 14.41
N PHE A 288 -7.97 13.57 14.84
CA PHE A 288 -8.05 12.25 14.18
C PHE A 288 -9.01 12.23 12.99
N GLN A 289 -9.75 13.31 12.75
CA GLN A 289 -10.63 13.47 11.59
C GLN A 289 -10.05 14.43 10.53
N LYS A 290 -8.86 14.98 10.78
CA LYS A 290 -8.19 15.87 9.83
C LYS A 290 -7.72 15.05 8.64
N GLU A 291 -8.24 15.36 7.46
CA GLU A 291 -7.73 14.78 6.22
C GLU A 291 -6.33 15.33 5.96
N HIS A 292 -5.36 14.43 5.84
CA HIS A 292 -4.00 14.78 5.51
C HIS A 292 -3.86 14.96 3.99
N ARG A 293 -3.07 15.95 3.59
CA ARG A 293 -2.72 16.10 2.18
C ARG A 293 -1.89 14.88 1.76
N PRO A 294 -2.19 14.27 0.60
CA PRO A 294 -1.40 13.16 0.09
C PRO A 294 0.08 13.52 -0.01
N THR A 295 0.95 12.61 0.44
CA THR A 295 2.40 12.70 0.24
C THR A 295 2.88 11.46 -0.51
N TYR A 296 3.94 11.58 -1.30
CA TYR A 296 4.34 10.54 -2.23
C TYR A 296 5.74 10.05 -1.89
N TRP A 297 5.90 8.73 -1.89
CA TRP A 297 7.10 8.06 -1.44
C TRP A 297 7.42 6.88 -2.33
N VAL A 298 8.69 6.47 -2.36
CA VAL A 298 9.09 5.18 -2.92
C VAL A 298 9.99 4.47 -1.92
N VAL A 299 9.66 3.23 -1.62
CA VAL A 299 10.54 2.33 -0.87
C VAL A 299 11.30 1.45 -1.86
N GLY A 300 12.58 1.22 -1.62
CA GLY A 300 13.41 0.34 -2.43
C GLY A 300 14.41 -0.42 -1.57
N ILE A 301 14.88 -1.56 -2.09
CA ILE A 301 15.97 -2.34 -1.48
C ILE A 301 17.19 -2.28 -2.39
N ARG A 302 18.35 -2.02 -1.81
CA ARG A 302 19.64 -2.10 -2.51
C ARG A 302 20.14 -3.54 -2.62
N ALA A 303 21.07 -3.76 -3.55
CA ALA A 303 21.75 -5.05 -3.69
C ALA A 303 22.54 -5.50 -2.45
N ASN A 304 22.94 -4.57 -1.57
CA ASN A 304 23.59 -4.87 -0.29
C ASN A 304 22.59 -5.14 0.86
N GLY A 305 21.28 -5.21 0.60
CA GLY A 305 20.26 -5.47 1.61
C GLY A 305 19.83 -4.27 2.45
N VAL A 306 20.27 -3.05 2.13
CA VAL A 306 19.78 -1.83 2.79
C VAL A 306 18.43 -1.42 2.20
N LEU A 307 17.41 -1.27 3.06
CA LEU A 307 16.09 -0.76 2.69
C LEU A 307 16.10 0.77 2.80
N GLU A 308 15.60 1.47 1.80
CA GLU A 308 15.59 2.93 1.75
C GLU A 308 14.20 3.46 1.37
N ILE A 309 13.80 4.58 1.97
CA ILE A 309 12.58 5.31 1.59
C ILE A 309 12.95 6.70 1.11
N TYR A 310 12.47 7.03 -0.08
CA TYR A 310 12.70 8.30 -0.76
C TYR A 310 11.40 9.09 -0.89
N SER A 311 11.47 10.43 -0.79
CA SER A 311 10.35 11.31 -1.14
C SER A 311 10.21 11.47 -2.65
N LEU A 312 8.99 11.43 -3.17
CA LEU A 312 8.68 11.73 -4.57
C LEU A 312 8.15 13.16 -4.73
N PRO A 313 8.46 13.85 -5.84
CA PRO A 313 9.26 13.37 -6.99
C PRO A 313 10.78 13.54 -6.83
N ASP A 314 11.25 14.21 -5.76
CA ASP A 314 12.64 14.68 -5.66
C ASP A 314 13.70 13.56 -5.49
N MET A 315 13.27 12.35 -5.12
CA MET A 315 14.12 11.21 -4.80
C MET A 315 15.13 11.53 -3.68
N ARG A 316 14.68 12.22 -2.63
CA ARG A 316 15.48 12.51 -1.43
C ARG A 316 15.32 11.38 -0.42
N LEU A 317 16.42 10.84 0.10
CA LEU A 317 16.42 9.81 1.14
C LEU A 317 15.87 10.39 2.45
N CYS A 318 14.93 9.69 3.07
CA CYS A 318 14.32 10.11 4.34
C CYS A 318 14.27 9.00 5.41
N PHE A 319 14.64 7.76 5.07
CA PHE A 319 14.68 6.63 6.01
C PHE A 319 15.55 5.52 5.42
N ALA A 320 16.41 4.89 6.24
CA ALA A 320 17.24 3.76 5.81
C ALA A 320 17.33 2.70 6.91
N VAL A 321 17.35 1.41 6.52
CA VAL A 321 17.47 0.28 7.45
C VAL A 321 18.51 -0.69 6.91
N LYS A 322 19.62 -0.84 7.63
CA LYS A 322 20.60 -1.91 7.42
C LYS A 322 19.99 -3.26 7.79
N ASP A 323 20.53 -4.34 7.24
CA ASP A 323 20.18 -5.70 7.70
C ASP A 323 18.70 -6.07 7.54
N PHE A 324 17.98 -5.41 6.62
CA PHE A 324 16.57 -5.67 6.35
C PHE A 324 16.25 -7.14 6.03
N PRO A 325 17.10 -7.89 5.27
CA PRO A 325 16.90 -9.32 5.02
C PRO A 325 16.76 -10.20 6.27
N TYR A 326 17.31 -9.81 7.43
CA TYR A 326 17.15 -10.58 8.67
C TYR A 326 15.76 -10.44 9.30
N ALA A 327 14.93 -9.53 8.79
CA ALA A 327 13.55 -9.34 9.18
C ALA A 327 13.35 -9.15 10.71
N HIS A 328 14.11 -8.22 11.28
CA HIS A 328 14.03 -7.81 12.68
C HIS A 328 12.62 -7.38 13.10
N ARG A 329 12.28 -7.51 14.39
CA ARG A 329 10.94 -7.18 14.91
C ARG A 329 10.57 -5.71 14.75
N VAL A 330 11.55 -4.82 14.77
CA VAL A 330 11.37 -3.38 14.60
C VAL A 330 12.40 -2.88 13.62
N LEU A 331 11.96 -2.11 12.62
CA LEU A 331 12.85 -1.42 11.70
C LEU A 331 13.08 0.01 12.21
N VAL A 332 14.36 0.33 12.42
CA VAL A 332 14.81 1.60 12.98
C VAL A 332 15.63 2.33 11.92
N ASP A 333 15.37 3.62 11.76
CA ASP A 333 16.12 4.46 10.85
C ASP A 333 17.60 4.56 11.29
N CYS A 334 18.50 4.32 10.35
CA CYS A 334 19.94 4.48 10.52
C CYS A 334 20.55 5.51 9.57
N SER A 335 19.72 6.27 8.84
CA SER A 335 20.18 7.26 7.85
C SER A 335 21.03 8.39 8.41
N GLN A 336 20.87 8.75 9.70
CA GLN A 336 21.54 9.89 10.36
C GLN A 336 21.49 11.21 9.56
N GLY A 337 20.48 11.37 8.68
CA GLY A 337 20.37 12.52 7.78
C GLY A 337 21.38 12.54 6.62
N ASP A 338 22.23 11.52 6.47
CA ASP A 338 23.22 11.45 5.40
C ASP A 338 22.55 11.23 4.03
N PRO A 339 23.09 11.83 2.95
CA PRO A 339 22.66 11.51 1.60
C PRO A 339 22.98 10.04 1.30
N ALA A 340 22.13 9.39 0.50
CA ALA A 340 22.21 7.97 0.15
C ALA A 340 23.58 7.46 -0.39
N VAL A 341 24.54 8.36 -0.60
CA VAL A 341 25.87 8.12 -1.16
C VAL A 341 26.86 7.60 -0.11
N ASP A 342 26.66 7.86 1.18
CA ASP A 342 27.56 7.38 2.26
C ASP A 342 27.19 5.99 2.80
N PHE A 343 26.06 5.43 2.36
CA PHE A 343 25.79 3.98 2.40
C PHE A 343 26.46 3.26 1.21
N ALA A 344 27.62 3.75 0.79
CA ALA A 344 28.44 3.09 -0.21
C ALA A 344 28.71 1.65 0.23
N TYR A 345 28.93 0.76 -0.75
CA TYR A 345 29.68 -0.46 -0.47
C TYR A 345 30.92 0.01 0.27
N ALA A 346 31.19 -0.53 1.46
CA ALA A 346 32.54 -0.48 1.97
C ALA A 346 33.37 -1.10 0.85
N GLU A 347 34.07 -0.27 0.08
CA GLU A 347 35.08 -0.75 -0.84
C GLU A 347 36.06 -1.52 0.05
N GLU A 348 36.10 -2.83 -0.14
CA GLU A 348 37.02 -3.76 0.50
C GLU A 348 36.72 -4.14 1.98
N GLU A 349 35.57 -4.77 2.22
CA GLU A 349 35.61 -6.06 2.92
C GLU A 349 35.05 -7.14 2.00
N GLU A 350 35.94 -7.84 1.27
CA GLU A 350 35.64 -9.15 0.66
C GLU A 350 35.38 -10.19 1.77
N GLY A 351 34.35 -9.96 2.58
CA GLY A 351 33.87 -10.90 3.58
C GLY A 351 32.76 -11.78 2.99
N ASP A 352 32.81 -13.07 3.26
CA ASP A 352 31.78 -14.08 2.92
C ASP A 352 30.33 -13.69 3.32
N ASP A 353 30.12 -12.62 4.09
CA ASP A 353 28.84 -12.22 4.69
C ASP A 353 27.79 -11.71 3.68
N ILE A 354 28.14 -10.90 2.66
CA ILE A 354 27.15 -10.40 1.67
C ILE A 354 26.56 -11.56 0.84
N LYS A 355 27.36 -12.60 0.58
CA LYS A 355 26.93 -13.81 -0.14
C LYS A 355 26.02 -14.72 0.68
N SER A 356 25.83 -14.44 1.97
CA SER A 356 24.97 -15.22 2.87
C SER A 356 23.57 -14.60 3.09
N LEU A 357 23.38 -13.34 2.70
CA LEU A 357 22.14 -12.62 2.96
C LEU A 357 20.96 -13.17 2.12
N PRO A 358 19.79 -13.41 2.74
CA PRO A 358 18.58 -13.74 1.99
C PRO A 358 18.24 -12.63 0.98
N THR A 359 17.88 -13.02 -0.24
CA THR A 359 17.53 -12.04 -1.29
C THR A 359 16.12 -11.52 -1.09
N VAL A 360 15.95 -10.19 -1.17
CA VAL A 360 14.64 -9.55 -1.15
C VAL A 360 14.11 -9.50 -2.58
N HIS A 361 13.04 -10.25 -2.85
CA HIS A 361 12.52 -10.39 -4.20
C HIS A 361 11.46 -9.35 -4.54
N GLU A 362 10.64 -8.93 -3.56
CA GLU A 362 9.50 -8.06 -3.80
C GLU A 362 9.17 -7.22 -2.56
N LEU A 363 8.78 -5.97 -2.78
CA LEU A 363 8.29 -5.05 -1.77
C LEU A 363 6.91 -4.53 -2.20
N LEU A 364 6.00 -4.35 -1.25
CA LEU A 364 4.74 -3.63 -1.44
C LEU A 364 4.44 -2.77 -0.22
N LEU A 365 4.47 -1.45 -0.38
CA LEU A 365 4.02 -0.51 0.64
C LEU A 365 2.61 0.01 0.28
N VAL A 366 1.64 -0.27 1.14
CA VAL A 366 0.23 0.04 0.86
C VAL A 366 -0.50 0.56 2.09
N GLY A 367 -1.42 1.48 1.88
CA GLY A 367 -2.33 1.97 2.92
C GLY A 367 -3.51 1.01 3.07
N MET A 368 -3.61 0.36 4.22
CA MET A 368 -4.67 -0.59 4.56
C MET A 368 -5.63 0.00 5.60
N GLY A 369 -6.70 -0.74 5.91
CA GLY A 369 -7.66 -0.38 6.96
C GLY A 369 -8.66 0.69 6.52
N HIS A 370 -9.32 1.31 7.50
CA HIS A 370 -10.29 2.36 7.21
C HIS A 370 -9.60 3.54 6.50
N ARG A 371 -10.12 3.93 5.33
CA ARG A 371 -9.60 5.03 4.49
C ARG A 371 -8.09 4.94 4.17
N LYS A 372 -7.52 3.73 4.15
CA LYS A 372 -6.09 3.51 3.85
C LYS A 372 -5.14 4.21 4.85
N LEU A 373 -5.60 4.47 6.07
CA LEU A 373 -4.85 5.23 7.09
C LEU A 373 -3.76 4.41 7.82
N ARG A 374 -3.58 3.13 7.46
CA ARG A 374 -2.58 2.26 8.10
C ARG A 374 -1.56 1.83 7.05
N PRO A 375 -0.40 2.48 6.95
CA PRO A 375 0.66 2.05 6.05
C PRO A 375 1.22 0.71 6.51
N VAL A 376 1.28 -0.25 5.58
CA VAL A 376 1.77 -1.60 5.80
C VAL A 376 2.77 -1.95 4.70
N LEU A 377 3.96 -2.40 5.09
CA LEU A 377 5.01 -2.86 4.20
C LEU A 377 5.02 -4.39 4.18
N PHE A 378 4.80 -4.96 3.01
CA PHE A 378 4.99 -6.38 2.71
C PHE A 378 6.34 -6.56 2.03
N ALA A 379 7.07 -7.60 2.41
CA ALA A 379 8.31 -7.97 1.75
C ALA A 379 8.40 -9.48 1.59
N ARG A 380 8.86 -9.92 0.41
CA ARG A 380 9.20 -11.31 0.12
C ARG A 380 10.71 -11.46 0.19
N ILE A 381 11.19 -12.23 1.16
CA ILE A 381 12.61 -12.40 1.48
C ILE A 381 12.92 -13.90 1.40
N GLY A 382 13.67 -14.31 0.38
CA GLY A 382 13.80 -15.72 0.01
C GLY A 382 12.42 -16.36 -0.20
N GLU A 383 12.11 -17.40 0.58
CA GLU A 383 10.81 -18.09 0.55
C GLU A 383 9.79 -17.54 1.57
N ASP A 384 10.18 -16.56 2.39
CA ASP A 384 9.33 -15.99 3.43
C ASP A 384 8.65 -14.70 2.99
N VAL A 385 7.47 -14.46 3.55
CA VAL A 385 6.81 -13.15 3.52
C VAL A 385 6.82 -12.58 4.92
N VAL A 386 7.18 -11.31 5.03
CA VAL A 386 7.13 -10.55 6.27
C VAL A 386 6.26 -9.33 6.07
N VAL A 387 5.46 -9.01 7.09
CA VAL A 387 4.54 -7.88 7.09
C VAL A 387 4.92 -6.94 8.22
N TYR A 388 5.02 -5.66 7.91
CA TYR A 388 5.38 -4.60 8.84
C TYR A 388 4.32 -3.51 8.86
N GLU A 389 3.97 -3.04 10.04
CA GLU A 389 3.04 -1.94 10.22
C GLU A 389 3.79 -0.68 10.66
N ALA A 390 3.53 0.45 10.00
CA ALA A 390 4.10 1.72 10.39
C ALA A 390 3.41 2.30 11.64
N TYR A 391 4.19 2.90 12.53
CA TYR A 391 3.71 3.63 13.69
C TYR A 391 4.53 4.89 13.92
N LEU A 392 3.90 5.91 14.52
CA LEU A 392 4.54 7.19 14.81
C LEU A 392 5.68 7.02 15.82
N PHE A 393 6.85 7.58 15.51
CA PHE A 393 8.00 7.60 16.40
C PHE A 393 8.89 8.81 16.05
N SER A 394 9.11 9.73 16.98
CA SER A 394 9.83 10.99 16.71
C SER A 394 11.00 11.30 17.65
N GLU A 395 11.30 10.41 18.59
CA GLU A 395 12.37 10.62 19.58
C GLU A 395 13.75 10.39 18.93
N ASP A 396 14.72 11.25 19.23
CA ASP A 396 16.12 11.14 18.78
C ASP A 396 16.30 11.02 17.25
N LEU A 397 15.49 11.73 16.46
CA LEU A 397 15.56 11.73 14.99
C LEU A 397 15.87 13.12 14.42
N ASP A 398 16.73 13.19 13.41
CA ASP A 398 17.09 14.42 12.71
C ASP A 398 15.94 15.00 11.88
N VAL A 399 15.99 16.31 11.59
CA VAL A 399 14.93 17.03 10.88
C VAL A 399 14.55 16.40 9.53
N MET A 400 15.49 15.75 8.84
CA MET A 400 15.26 15.14 7.52
C MET A 400 14.71 13.71 7.59
N GLN A 401 14.73 13.07 8.76
CA GLN A 401 14.29 11.70 8.95
C GLN A 401 12.77 11.61 9.13
N LEU A 402 12.19 10.54 8.58
CA LEU A 402 10.79 10.20 8.80
C LEU A 402 10.52 9.91 10.27
N LYS A 403 9.46 10.54 10.81
CA LYS A 403 9.02 10.38 12.21
C LYS A 403 8.17 9.13 12.40
N LEU A 404 8.67 7.99 11.94
CA LEU A 404 8.01 6.70 12.07
C LEU A 404 9.01 5.57 12.26
N ARG A 405 8.49 4.44 12.73
CA ARG A 405 9.16 3.15 12.69
C ARG A 405 8.20 2.11 12.16
N PHE A 406 8.75 0.95 11.83
CA PHE A 406 7.94 -0.21 11.44
C PHE A 406 8.06 -1.31 12.47
N ARG A 407 6.95 -1.93 12.84
CA ARG A 407 6.92 -3.13 13.70
C ARG A 407 6.44 -4.32 12.89
N LYS A 408 7.10 -5.46 13.07
CA LYS A 408 6.72 -6.73 12.44
C LYS A 408 5.37 -7.19 12.98
N VAL A 409 4.52 -7.68 12.09
CA VAL A 409 3.22 -8.26 12.45
C VAL A 409 3.42 -9.73 12.77
N ASP A 410 3.67 -10.05 14.05
CA ASP A 410 3.98 -11.41 14.50
C ASP A 410 2.80 -12.41 14.36
N SER A 411 1.58 -11.92 14.11
CA SER A 411 0.36 -12.74 14.08
C SER A 411 0.10 -13.45 12.76
N HIS A 412 0.88 -13.20 11.70
CA HIS A 412 0.64 -13.86 10.41
C HIS A 412 1.17 -15.30 10.43
N ARG A 413 0.31 -16.28 10.73
CA ARG A 413 0.64 -17.73 10.67
C ARG A 413 0.69 -18.28 9.24
N MET A 414 1.05 -17.45 8.27
CA MET A 414 1.13 -17.83 6.86
C MET A 414 2.36 -18.70 6.65
N ILE A 415 2.17 -19.86 6.03
CA ILE A 415 3.24 -20.73 5.56
C ILE A 415 3.10 -20.77 4.05
N LEU A 416 4.00 -20.09 3.35
CA LEU A 416 3.95 -19.91 1.90
C LEU A 416 5.00 -20.73 1.15
N ARG A 417 5.80 -21.50 1.90
CA ARG A 417 6.93 -22.26 1.36
C ARG A 417 6.45 -23.57 0.76
N LEU A 418 6.90 -23.88 -0.45
CA LEU A 418 6.81 -25.23 -0.99
C LEU A 418 7.71 -26.18 -0.18
N PRO A 419 7.34 -27.47 -0.03
CA PRO A 419 8.27 -28.48 0.46
C PRO A 419 9.56 -28.43 -0.37
N LYS A 420 10.74 -28.40 0.28
CA LYS A 420 12.05 -28.24 -0.37
C LYS A 420 12.20 -29.18 -1.57
N GLY A 421 12.05 -28.64 -2.78
CA GLY A 421 12.35 -29.31 -4.04
C GLY A 421 13.73 -28.92 -4.57
N PRO A 422 14.31 -29.68 -5.52
CA PRO A 422 15.59 -29.32 -6.11
C PRO A 422 15.42 -28.07 -7.00
N HIS A 423 16.12 -26.99 -6.63
CA HIS A 423 16.32 -25.78 -7.44
C HIS A 423 15.09 -24.91 -7.77
N THR A 424 14.53 -24.22 -6.79
CA THR A 424 13.70 -23.02 -7.03
C THR A 424 14.59 -21.77 -7.17
N PHE A 425 14.31 -20.89 -8.14
CA PHE A 425 15.01 -19.60 -8.34
C PHE A 425 15.05 -18.76 -7.04
N ALA A 426 14.03 -18.85 -6.20
CA ALA A 426 13.94 -18.15 -4.90
C ALA A 426 15.03 -18.57 -3.88
N ASN A 427 15.71 -19.71 -4.10
CA ASN A 427 16.79 -20.19 -3.26
C ASN A 427 18.18 -19.78 -3.76
N GLN A 428 18.29 -19.13 -4.92
CA GLN A 428 19.56 -18.64 -5.45
C GLN A 428 19.86 -17.25 -4.87
N ILE A 429 20.81 -17.21 -3.94
CA ILE A 429 21.25 -15.96 -3.32
C ILE A 429 21.80 -15.02 -4.41
N GLY A 430 21.34 -13.77 -4.39
CA GLY A 430 21.73 -12.71 -5.31
C GLY A 430 20.85 -12.60 -6.55
N LEU A 431 19.93 -13.55 -6.79
CA LEU A 431 19.06 -13.53 -7.96
C LEU A 431 17.63 -13.13 -7.58
N VAL A 432 17.17 -12.00 -8.13
CA VAL A 432 15.85 -11.44 -7.83
C VAL A 432 14.76 -12.17 -8.65
N ASP A 433 13.90 -12.93 -8.00
CA ASP A 433 12.68 -13.47 -8.60
C ASP A 433 11.66 -12.35 -8.87
N ARG A 434 11.48 -12.00 -10.15
CA ARG A 434 10.63 -10.89 -10.62
C ARG A 434 9.13 -11.21 -10.73
N ARG A 435 8.69 -12.37 -10.24
CA ARG A 435 7.26 -12.70 -10.15
C ARG A 435 6.59 -11.84 -9.08
N ASN A 436 5.43 -11.28 -9.43
CA ASN A 436 4.62 -10.48 -8.52
C ASN A 436 3.76 -11.40 -7.67
N PHE A 437 4.01 -11.44 -6.37
CA PHE A 437 3.18 -12.16 -5.41
C PHE A 437 2.17 -11.23 -4.75
N PHE A 438 2.47 -9.94 -4.61
CA PHE A 438 1.61 -9.04 -3.85
C PHE A 438 0.74 -8.19 -4.78
N THR A 439 -0.58 -8.43 -4.74
CA THR A 439 -1.55 -7.57 -5.42
C THR A 439 -2.45 -6.88 -4.41
N ALA A 440 -2.28 -5.55 -4.26
CA ALA A 440 -3.22 -4.74 -3.50
C ALA A 440 -4.57 -4.69 -4.23
N PHE A 441 -5.67 -4.78 -3.47
CA PHE A 441 -7.01 -4.66 -4.01
C PHE A 441 -7.89 -3.78 -3.13
N SER A 442 -8.90 -3.19 -3.75
CA SER A 442 -9.92 -2.41 -3.07
C SER A 442 -11.30 -2.83 -3.52
N ASN A 443 -12.24 -2.80 -2.58
CA ASN A 443 -13.65 -3.08 -2.81
C ASN A 443 -13.93 -4.45 -3.46
N VAL A 444 -13.21 -5.50 -3.02
CA VAL A 444 -13.55 -6.89 -3.36
C VAL A 444 -14.49 -7.40 -2.28
N SER A 445 -15.76 -7.61 -2.62
CA SER A 445 -16.85 -7.88 -1.67
C SER A 445 -16.80 -6.94 -0.46
N VAL A 446 -16.67 -5.63 -0.72
CA VAL A 446 -16.48 -4.53 0.26
C VAL A 446 -15.17 -4.51 1.06
N TYR A 447 -14.32 -5.51 0.92
CA TYR A 447 -13.03 -5.57 1.60
C TYR A 447 -11.92 -4.89 0.80
N ASN A 448 -10.95 -4.37 1.52
CA ASN A 448 -9.68 -3.88 0.97
C ASN A 448 -8.56 -4.69 1.60
N GLY A 449 -7.52 -4.96 0.83
CA GLY A 449 -6.46 -5.83 1.29
C GLY A 449 -5.34 -6.03 0.30
N VAL A 450 -4.53 -7.04 0.58
CA VAL A 450 -3.51 -7.56 -0.31
C VAL A 450 -3.79 -9.04 -0.53
N PHE A 451 -3.85 -9.44 -1.78
CA PHE A 451 -3.85 -10.84 -2.16
C PHE A 451 -2.40 -11.26 -2.39
N ILE A 452 -2.01 -12.37 -1.77
CA ILE A 452 -0.69 -12.97 -1.92
C ILE A 452 -0.87 -14.17 -2.84
N SER A 453 -0.42 -14.04 -4.08
CA SER A 453 -0.33 -15.11 -5.08
C SER A 453 0.82 -16.08 -4.73
N GLY A 454 0.92 -17.15 -5.52
CA GLY A 454 1.92 -18.21 -5.36
C GLY A 454 1.30 -19.56 -4.99
N PRO A 455 2.13 -20.52 -4.55
CA PRO A 455 1.69 -21.90 -4.32
C PRO A 455 0.64 -22.07 -3.22
N PHE A 456 0.67 -21.16 -2.23
CA PHE A 456 -0.29 -21.14 -1.13
C PHE A 456 -0.92 -19.75 -1.06
N PRO A 457 -1.94 -19.46 -1.87
CA PRO A 457 -2.52 -18.13 -1.94
C PRO A 457 -3.20 -17.71 -0.63
N HIS A 458 -3.06 -16.44 -0.26
CA HIS A 458 -3.61 -15.88 0.98
C HIS A 458 -4.23 -14.50 0.77
N TRP A 459 -5.34 -14.26 1.45
CA TRP A 459 -5.97 -12.96 1.59
C TRP A 459 -5.49 -12.30 2.88
N VAL A 460 -4.95 -11.10 2.75
CA VAL A 460 -4.59 -10.24 3.89
C VAL A 460 -5.55 -9.06 3.93
N LEU A 461 -6.45 -9.08 4.91
CA LEU A 461 -7.44 -8.03 5.11
C LEU A 461 -7.07 -7.22 6.35
N LEU A 462 -7.24 -5.91 6.29
CA LEU A 462 -7.23 -5.06 7.48
C LEU A 462 -8.61 -4.45 7.60
N THR A 463 -9.40 -4.97 8.54
CA THR A 463 -10.78 -4.52 8.72
C THR A 463 -10.83 -3.07 9.22
N VAL A 464 -12.02 -2.45 9.17
CA VAL A 464 -12.23 -1.10 9.72
C VAL A 464 -11.88 -0.98 11.21
N ARG A 465 -11.80 -2.11 11.92
CA ARG A 465 -11.41 -2.18 13.34
C ARG A 465 -9.89 -2.19 13.56
N GLY A 466 -9.10 -2.24 12.48
CA GLY A 466 -7.64 -2.21 12.56
C GLY A 466 -6.98 -3.54 12.94
N GLU A 467 -7.72 -4.66 12.80
CA GLU A 467 -7.21 -6.01 13.02
C GLU A 467 -6.89 -6.70 11.70
N PHE A 468 -5.67 -7.26 11.60
CA PHE A 468 -5.26 -8.08 10.47
C PHE A 468 -5.96 -9.43 10.47
N ARG A 469 -6.44 -9.84 9.29
CA ARG A 469 -7.02 -11.16 9.04
C ARG A 469 -6.28 -11.80 7.88
N PHE A 470 -5.81 -13.02 8.10
CA PHE A 470 -5.06 -13.80 7.12
C PHE A 470 -5.85 -15.07 6.81
N HIS A 471 -6.38 -15.17 5.59
CA HIS A 471 -7.23 -16.27 5.17
C HIS A 471 -6.62 -16.99 3.95
N PRO A 472 -6.32 -18.30 4.02
CA PRO A 472 -5.84 -19.03 2.86
C PRO A 472 -6.96 -19.20 1.81
N MET A 473 -6.57 -19.43 0.56
CA MET A 473 -7.46 -19.84 -0.54
C MET A 473 -6.97 -21.18 -1.13
N SER A 474 -7.10 -22.28 -0.39
CA SER A 474 -6.44 -23.54 -0.74
C SER A 474 -7.17 -24.43 -1.76
N LEU A 475 -8.40 -24.09 -2.16
CA LEU A 475 -9.24 -24.99 -2.95
C LEU A 475 -8.75 -25.22 -4.38
N ASP A 476 -8.24 -24.17 -5.04
CA ASP A 476 -7.84 -24.22 -6.45
C ASP A 476 -6.33 -24.42 -6.66
N GLY A 477 -5.61 -24.74 -5.58
CA GLY A 477 -4.14 -24.87 -5.60
C GLY A 477 -3.42 -23.52 -5.67
N GLY A 478 -2.27 -23.51 -6.36
CA GLY A 478 -1.46 -22.31 -6.56
C GLY A 478 -2.12 -21.30 -7.49
N VAL A 479 -1.88 -20.01 -7.25
CA VAL A 479 -2.42 -18.91 -8.06
C VAL A 479 -1.26 -18.10 -8.65
N LYS A 480 -1.18 -18.02 -9.97
CA LYS A 480 -0.12 -17.29 -10.69
C LYS A 480 -0.25 -15.79 -10.58
N CYS A 481 -1.45 -15.28 -10.87
CA CYS A 481 -1.73 -13.86 -10.84
C CYS A 481 -3.20 -13.61 -10.45
N PHE A 482 -3.46 -12.39 -9.99
CA PHE A 482 -4.74 -11.95 -9.44
C PHE A 482 -4.97 -10.48 -9.80
N ALA A 483 -6.22 -10.11 -10.09
CA ALA A 483 -6.64 -8.71 -10.19
C ALA A 483 -8.06 -8.51 -9.65
N PRO A 484 -8.34 -7.37 -8.98
CA PRO A 484 -9.72 -6.99 -8.66
C PRO A 484 -10.51 -6.78 -9.95
N PHE A 485 -11.78 -7.16 -9.96
CA PHE A 485 -12.61 -7.05 -11.16
C PHE A 485 -14.03 -6.64 -10.82
N ARG A 486 -14.54 -5.68 -11.59
CA ARG A 486 -15.89 -5.18 -11.46
C ARG A 486 -16.46 -5.04 -12.84
N ASN A 487 -17.58 -5.73 -13.08
CA ASN A 487 -18.33 -5.68 -14.30
C ASN A 487 -19.82 -5.88 -13.99
N VAL A 488 -20.70 -5.61 -14.97
CA VAL A 488 -22.15 -5.83 -14.88
C VAL A 488 -22.49 -7.26 -14.43
N ASN A 489 -21.72 -8.25 -14.88
CA ASN A 489 -21.89 -9.67 -14.53
C ASN A 489 -21.14 -10.09 -13.26
N CYS A 490 -20.21 -9.26 -12.76
CA CYS A 490 -19.36 -9.58 -11.61
C CYS A 490 -19.19 -8.33 -10.74
N GLN A 491 -20.12 -8.11 -9.82
CA GLN A 491 -20.09 -6.93 -8.96
C GLN A 491 -19.07 -7.09 -7.83
N ASN A 492 -18.09 -6.19 -7.78
CA ASN A 492 -17.08 -6.13 -6.71
C ASN A 492 -16.34 -7.47 -6.51
N GLY A 493 -16.02 -8.18 -7.59
CA GLY A 493 -15.35 -9.47 -7.58
C GLY A 493 -13.86 -9.40 -7.90
N PHE A 494 -13.33 -10.47 -8.47
CA PHE A 494 -11.93 -10.60 -8.84
C PHE A 494 -11.73 -11.65 -9.95
N LEU A 495 -10.58 -11.59 -10.59
CA LEU A 495 -10.08 -12.57 -11.54
C LEU A 495 -8.77 -13.14 -11.00
N TYR A 496 -8.52 -14.42 -11.27
CA TYR A 496 -7.25 -15.06 -10.94
C TYR A 496 -6.94 -16.17 -11.95
N PHE A 497 -5.65 -16.48 -12.12
CA PHE A 497 -5.19 -17.63 -12.90
C PHE A 497 -4.60 -18.66 -11.95
N ASN A 498 -5.09 -19.89 -12.02
CA ASN A 498 -4.57 -21.00 -11.23
C ASN A 498 -3.33 -21.64 -11.89
N ASP A 499 -2.64 -22.48 -11.12
CA ASP A 499 -1.47 -23.27 -11.54
C ASP A 499 -1.85 -24.64 -12.14
N LYS A 500 -3.14 -24.88 -12.43
CA LYS A 500 -3.57 -26.16 -13.02
C LYS A 500 -2.84 -26.36 -14.35
N VAL A 501 -2.00 -27.39 -14.40
CA VAL A 501 -1.27 -27.79 -15.60
C VAL A 501 -2.31 -28.31 -16.59
N SER A 502 -2.51 -27.61 -17.70
CA SER A 502 -3.25 -28.11 -18.87
C SER A 502 -2.58 -29.35 -19.45
#